data_AF-A0A2P7TPE0-F1
#
_entry.id   AF-A0A2P7TPE0-F1
#
_cell.length_a   1.000
_cell.length_b   1.000
_cell.length_c   1.000
_cell.angle_alpha   90.00
_cell.angle_beta   90.00
_cell.angle_gamma   90.00
#
_symmetry.space_group_name_H-M   'P 1'
#
loop_
_entity.id
_entity.type
_entity.pdbx_description
1 polymer ?
#
loop_
_entity_poly.entity_id
_entity_poly.type
_entity_poly.pdbx_seq_one_letter_code
_entity_poly.pdbx_strand_id
1 'polypeptide(L)'
;MSAIQFLRRAFMVSVVFSLVFTLSNCREDEPAPTGLGQLDISPSEIIVNSNALINAHVHVAPGVQVKEDEINGKMLTVYKVSANGQETQVGTLADDGDLYYNGDEIKGDNIFSGKIYVSESNPGEIELIAKGEILNSKGEAENAESAKSKITVYADINGADMKALFDVQNDMVNQLNTYLGGNQNNAPNAVTQLLQWVQNQRRNPIAAMGTKPTRSRIGHYGKRQHLY
;
A
#
# COMPACT_ATOMS: atom_id res chain seq x y z
N MET A 1 71.41 -22.09 -21.32
CA MET A 1 70.08 -22.59 -21.76
C MET A 1 69.97 -22.36 -23.25
N SER A 2 69.65 -23.39 -24.05
CA SER A 2 69.50 -23.22 -25.51
C SER A 2 68.34 -22.28 -25.81
N ALA A 3 68.48 -21.41 -26.82
CA ALA A 3 67.45 -20.46 -27.25
C ALA A 3 66.08 -21.14 -27.49
N ILE A 4 66.10 -22.41 -27.92
CA ILE A 4 64.92 -23.23 -28.15
C ILE A 4 64.19 -23.59 -26.84
N GLN A 5 64.93 -23.80 -25.76
CA GLN A 5 64.35 -24.08 -24.43
C GLN A 5 63.77 -22.82 -23.78
N PHE A 6 64.35 -21.65 -24.05
CA PHE A 6 63.81 -20.37 -23.60
C PHE A 6 62.51 -20.02 -24.33
N LEU A 7 62.48 -20.20 -25.67
CA LEU A 7 61.26 -19.97 -26.47
C LEU A 7 60.10 -20.88 -26.06
N ARG A 8 60.36 -22.17 -25.80
CA ARG A 8 59.34 -23.12 -25.35
C ARG A 8 58.76 -22.76 -23.98
N ARG A 9 59.59 -22.26 -23.06
CA ARG A 9 59.14 -21.82 -21.74
C ARG A 9 58.34 -20.52 -21.81
N ALA A 10 58.78 -19.56 -22.63
CA ALA A 10 58.06 -18.31 -22.84
C ALA A 10 56.68 -18.54 -23.49
N PHE A 11 56.59 -19.45 -24.46
CA PHE A 11 55.32 -19.79 -25.11
C PHE A 11 54.35 -20.49 -24.15
N MET A 12 54.82 -21.45 -23.35
CA MET A 12 54.00 -22.12 -22.32
C MET A 12 53.46 -21.13 -21.27
N VAL A 13 54.30 -20.21 -20.78
CA VAL A 13 53.88 -19.20 -19.80
C VAL A 13 52.86 -18.24 -20.41
N SER A 14 53.03 -17.84 -21.69
CA SER A 14 52.06 -16.99 -22.38
C SER A 14 50.70 -17.68 -22.59
N VAL A 15 50.69 -18.96 -22.97
CA VAL A 15 49.44 -19.71 -23.18
C VAL A 15 48.70 -19.92 -21.85
N VAL A 16 49.41 -20.21 -20.77
CA VAL A 16 48.79 -20.36 -19.43
C VAL A 16 48.29 -19.00 -18.91
N PHE A 17 49.02 -17.91 -19.13
CA PHE A 17 48.58 -16.57 -18.74
C PHE A 17 47.32 -16.15 -19.52
N SER A 18 47.27 -16.39 -20.84
CA SER A 18 46.06 -16.12 -21.65
C SER A 18 44.86 -16.97 -21.24
N LEU A 19 45.06 -18.20 -20.75
CA LEU A 19 43.97 -19.05 -20.25
C LEU A 19 43.39 -18.54 -18.91
N VAL A 20 44.21 -17.94 -18.04
CA VAL A 20 43.76 -17.43 -16.74
C VAL A 20 42.93 -16.13 -16.88
N PHE A 21 43.15 -15.33 -17.94
CA PHE A 21 42.34 -14.13 -18.21
C PHE A 21 41.04 -14.39 -18.98
N THR A 22 40.77 -15.62 -19.42
CA THR A 22 39.49 -15.97 -20.10
C THR A 22 38.48 -16.65 -19.17
N LEU A 23 38.86 -16.94 -17.91
CA LEU A 23 37.99 -17.62 -16.93
C LEU A 23 37.43 -16.69 -15.84
N SER A 24 37.69 -15.38 -15.90
CA SER A 24 37.11 -14.41 -14.97
C SER A 24 35.93 -13.69 -15.62
N ASN A 25 34.74 -13.99 -15.09
CA ASN A 25 33.44 -13.33 -15.29
C ASN A 25 32.44 -14.06 -16.21
N CYS A 26 32.13 -15.33 -15.91
CA CYS A 26 30.72 -15.72 -15.90
C CYS A 26 30.19 -15.42 -14.50
N ARG A 27 29.63 -14.22 -14.31
CA ARG A 27 28.68 -13.98 -13.23
C ARG A 27 27.46 -14.81 -13.65
N GLU A 28 27.06 -15.78 -12.84
CA GLU A 28 25.81 -16.51 -13.07
C GLU A 28 24.72 -15.46 -13.30
N ASP A 29 23.97 -15.60 -14.40
CA ASP A 29 22.84 -14.74 -14.74
C ASP A 29 21.88 -14.76 -13.54
N GLU A 30 21.99 -13.76 -12.68
CA GLU A 30 20.92 -13.43 -11.75
C GLU A 30 19.66 -13.28 -12.61
N PRO A 31 18.54 -13.94 -12.23
CA PRO A 31 17.34 -13.90 -13.04
C PRO A 31 17.00 -12.44 -13.31
N ALA A 32 16.85 -12.09 -14.59
CA ALA A 32 16.53 -10.73 -14.99
C ALA A 32 15.33 -10.25 -14.15
N PRO A 33 15.46 -9.13 -13.42
CA PRO A 33 14.38 -8.64 -12.59
C PRO A 33 13.12 -8.46 -13.43
N THR A 34 12.05 -9.17 -13.07
CA THR A 34 10.79 -9.20 -13.83
C THR A 34 9.86 -8.01 -13.53
N GLY A 35 10.39 -6.95 -12.92
CA GLY A 35 9.59 -5.80 -12.50
C GLY A 35 10.43 -4.63 -12.01
N LEU A 36 9.76 -3.50 -11.79
CA LEU A 36 10.39 -2.22 -11.47
C LEU A 36 11.07 -2.24 -10.10
N GLY A 37 10.45 -2.88 -9.10
CA GLY A 37 10.93 -2.89 -7.72
C GLY A 37 9.80 -2.84 -6.70
N GLN A 38 10.08 -2.32 -5.50
CA GLN A 38 9.11 -2.17 -4.40
C GLN A 38 8.65 -0.71 -4.29
N LEU A 39 7.34 -0.49 -4.14
CA LEU A 39 6.75 0.80 -3.80
C LEU A 39 6.48 0.89 -2.31
N ASP A 40 7.18 1.79 -1.63
CA ASP A 40 7.01 2.11 -0.22
C ASP A 40 6.29 3.44 -0.07
N ILE A 41 5.35 3.50 0.87
CA ILE A 41 4.51 4.68 1.08
C ILE A 41 4.43 5.04 2.56
N SER A 42 4.35 6.34 2.84
CA SER A 42 4.16 6.86 4.19
C SER A 42 3.37 8.17 4.18
N PRO A 43 2.26 8.28 4.94
CA PRO A 43 1.65 7.23 5.76
C PRO A 43 0.96 6.13 4.92
N SER A 44 0.77 4.94 5.50
CA SER A 44 -0.03 3.85 4.91
C SER A 44 -1.49 3.87 5.38
N GLU A 45 -1.91 4.96 6.01
CA GLU A 45 -3.22 5.12 6.65
C GLU A 45 -3.75 6.54 6.44
N ILE A 46 -5.02 6.66 6.04
CA ILE A 46 -5.68 7.95 5.80
C ILE A 46 -7.13 7.92 6.30
N ILE A 47 -7.79 9.09 6.35
CA ILE A 47 -9.20 9.22 6.75
C ILE A 47 -10.03 9.58 5.51
N VAL A 48 -11.26 9.04 5.41
CA VAL A 48 -12.20 9.39 4.33
C VAL A 48 -12.42 10.90 4.22
N ASN A 49 -12.66 11.36 2.99
CA ASN A 49 -12.91 12.77 2.63
C ASN A 49 -11.82 13.75 3.08
N SER A 50 -10.65 13.25 3.49
CA SER A 50 -9.45 14.04 3.68
C SER A 50 -8.57 13.97 2.43
N ASN A 51 -7.86 15.05 2.14
CA ASN A 51 -6.83 15.05 1.11
C ASN A 51 -5.48 14.77 1.78
N ALA A 52 -5.06 13.51 1.79
CA ALA A 52 -3.87 13.07 2.49
C ALA A 52 -2.64 13.18 1.59
N LEU A 53 -1.56 13.75 2.13
CA LEU A 53 -0.26 13.79 1.48
C LEU A 53 0.53 12.53 1.83
N ILE A 54 0.90 11.75 0.81
CA ILE A 54 1.65 10.50 0.91
C ILE A 54 3.03 10.72 0.30
N ASN A 55 4.09 10.39 1.03
CA ASN A 55 5.42 10.26 0.47
C ASN A 55 5.55 8.84 -0.09
N ALA A 56 5.85 8.73 -1.38
CA ALA A 56 6.02 7.46 -2.08
C ALA A 56 7.47 7.34 -2.56
N HIS A 57 8.05 6.14 -2.41
CA HIS A 57 9.39 5.82 -2.86
C HIS A 57 9.35 4.51 -3.63
N VAL A 58 10.01 4.45 -4.78
CA VAL A 58 10.26 3.20 -5.48
C VAL A 58 11.73 2.86 -5.35
N HIS A 59 12.01 1.74 -4.70
CA HIS A 59 13.34 1.13 -4.71
C HIS A 59 13.44 0.25 -5.94
N VAL A 60 14.12 0.73 -6.96
CA VAL A 60 14.28 -0.01 -8.22
C VAL A 60 15.13 -1.25 -8.00
N ALA A 61 14.72 -2.38 -8.58
CA ALA A 61 15.43 -3.64 -8.41
C ALA A 61 16.87 -3.55 -8.98
N PRO A 62 17.86 -4.22 -8.36
CA PRO A 62 19.24 -4.22 -8.85
C PRO A 62 19.32 -4.65 -10.32
N GLY A 63 20.07 -3.90 -11.13
CA GLY A 63 20.27 -4.19 -12.55
C GLY A 63 19.14 -3.70 -13.48
N VAL A 64 18.02 -3.21 -12.94
CA VAL A 64 17.00 -2.52 -13.74
C VAL A 64 17.48 -1.11 -14.10
N GLN A 65 17.34 -0.75 -15.37
CA GLN A 65 17.56 0.62 -15.84
C GLN A 65 16.24 1.24 -16.25
N VAL A 66 15.77 2.23 -15.49
CA VAL A 66 14.62 3.04 -15.88
C VAL A 66 15.01 3.89 -17.08
N LYS A 67 14.21 3.84 -18.14
CA LYS A 67 14.41 4.61 -19.36
C LYS A 67 14.24 6.10 -19.05
N GLU A 68 15.14 6.89 -19.58
CA GLU A 68 15.07 8.35 -19.50
C GLU A 68 14.15 8.89 -20.60
N ASP A 69 13.19 9.73 -20.21
CA ASP A 69 12.38 10.51 -21.14
C ASP A 69 13.15 11.78 -21.50
N GLU A 70 13.24 12.11 -22.80
CA GLU A 70 14.02 13.24 -23.30
C GLU A 70 13.55 14.60 -22.76
N ILE A 71 12.28 14.69 -22.31
CA ILE A 71 11.66 15.94 -21.85
C ILE A 71 11.60 15.99 -20.33
N ASN A 72 11.29 14.86 -19.69
CA ASN A 72 10.96 14.81 -18.26
C ASN A 72 12.01 14.07 -17.42
N GLY A 73 13.09 13.58 -18.02
CA GLY A 73 14.11 12.77 -17.33
C GLY A 73 13.58 11.39 -16.96
N LYS A 74 14.18 10.75 -15.96
CA LYS A 74 13.69 9.46 -15.44
C LYS A 74 12.52 9.74 -14.51
N MET A 75 11.34 9.27 -14.89
CA MET A 75 10.09 9.48 -14.15
C MET A 75 9.30 8.18 -14.07
N LEU A 76 8.66 7.96 -12.93
CA LEU A 76 7.67 6.90 -12.73
C LEU A 76 6.30 7.53 -12.48
N THR A 77 5.25 6.87 -12.92
CA THR A 77 3.88 7.32 -12.68
C THR A 77 3.20 6.40 -11.67
N VAL A 78 2.59 6.98 -10.64
CA VAL A 78 1.86 6.23 -9.61
C VAL A 78 0.38 6.22 -9.95
N TYR A 79 -0.20 5.04 -9.90
CA TYR A 79 -1.60 4.77 -10.14
C TYR A 79 -2.25 4.21 -8.88
N LYS A 80 -3.46 4.70 -8.59
CA LYS A 80 -4.39 4.04 -7.69
C LYS A 80 -5.15 2.96 -8.44
N VAL A 81 -5.15 1.75 -7.91
CA VAL A 81 -5.87 0.59 -8.45
C VAL A 81 -7.15 0.40 -7.65
N SER A 82 -8.28 0.49 -8.33
CA SER A 82 -9.60 0.27 -7.72
C SER A 82 -9.98 -1.22 -7.74
N ALA A 83 -11.03 -1.59 -6.98
CA ALA A 83 -11.45 -2.98 -6.81
C ALA A 83 -11.88 -3.70 -8.10
N ASN A 84 -12.18 -2.97 -9.17
CA ASN A 84 -12.50 -3.53 -10.50
C ASN A 84 -11.28 -3.56 -11.44
N GLY A 85 -10.08 -3.25 -10.92
CA GLY A 85 -8.84 -3.18 -11.68
C GLY A 85 -8.64 -1.90 -12.49
N GLN A 86 -9.54 -0.91 -12.37
CA GLN A 86 -9.34 0.39 -13.04
C GLN A 86 -8.26 1.18 -12.32
N GLU A 87 -7.38 1.79 -13.13
CA GLU A 87 -6.24 2.55 -12.66
C GLU A 87 -6.47 4.04 -12.88
N THR A 88 -6.13 4.84 -11.88
CA THR A 88 -6.20 6.30 -11.94
C THR A 88 -4.87 6.88 -11.52
N GLN A 89 -4.25 7.68 -12.38
CA GLN A 89 -2.99 8.35 -12.05
C GLN A 89 -3.20 9.28 -10.85
N VAL A 90 -2.31 9.18 -9.87
CA VAL A 90 -2.34 10.00 -8.64
C VAL A 90 -1.10 10.88 -8.49
N GLY A 91 0.01 10.55 -9.15
CA GLY A 91 1.21 11.37 -9.10
C GLY A 91 2.36 10.80 -9.91
N THR A 92 3.53 11.43 -9.78
CA THR A 92 4.78 11.03 -10.42
C THR A 92 5.90 10.97 -9.39
N LEU A 93 6.90 10.13 -9.64
CA LEU A 93 8.12 10.00 -8.84
C LEU A 93 9.32 10.28 -9.73
N ALA A 94 10.30 11.00 -9.19
CA ALA A 94 11.53 11.37 -9.89
C ALA A 94 12.75 10.84 -9.13
N ASP A 95 13.86 10.66 -9.84
CA ASP A 95 15.20 10.47 -9.27
C ASP A 95 16.06 11.66 -9.75
N ASP A 96 15.80 12.84 -9.17
CA ASP A 96 16.32 14.12 -9.67
C ASP A 96 17.13 14.92 -8.64
N GLY A 97 17.13 14.51 -7.38
CA GLY A 97 17.82 15.21 -6.29
C GLY A 97 17.05 16.40 -5.72
N ASP A 98 15.76 16.57 -6.05
CA ASP A 98 14.93 17.65 -5.53
C ASP A 98 14.35 17.34 -4.14
N LEU A 99 15.12 17.74 -3.12
CA LEU A 99 14.73 17.58 -1.71
C LEU A 99 13.46 18.36 -1.33
N TYR A 100 13.13 19.44 -2.06
CA TYR A 100 12.06 20.35 -1.67
C TYR A 100 10.70 19.82 -2.14
N TYR A 101 10.60 19.47 -3.42
CA TYR A 101 9.34 19.06 -4.04
C TYR A 101 9.09 17.55 -3.94
N ASN A 102 10.12 16.71 -4.10
CA ASN A 102 9.92 15.27 -4.26
C ASN A 102 10.12 14.51 -2.93
N GLY A 103 11.05 14.94 -2.07
CA GLY A 103 11.28 14.29 -0.79
C GLY A 103 12.74 13.89 -0.61
N ASP A 104 13.02 12.82 0.15
CA ASP A 104 14.36 12.32 0.44
C ASP A 104 15.06 11.79 -0.83
N GLU A 105 15.62 12.71 -1.62
CA GLU A 105 16.16 12.47 -2.96
C GLU A 105 17.69 12.54 -3.01
N ILE A 106 18.33 11.47 -3.51
CA ILE A 106 19.73 11.44 -3.89
C ILE A 106 19.82 11.03 -5.36
N LYS A 107 20.10 12.00 -6.23
CA LYS A 107 20.14 11.77 -7.67
C LYS A 107 21.05 10.59 -8.07
N GLY A 108 20.49 9.64 -8.79
CA GLY A 108 21.17 8.51 -9.43
C GLY A 108 21.37 7.29 -8.53
N ASP A 109 20.72 7.21 -7.38
CA ASP A 109 20.74 6.02 -6.52
C ASP A 109 19.68 4.97 -6.89
N ASN A 110 18.85 5.26 -7.88
CA ASN A 110 17.68 4.48 -8.32
C ASN A 110 16.58 4.34 -7.27
N ILE A 111 16.48 5.32 -6.37
CA ILE A 111 15.31 5.54 -5.52
C ILE A 111 14.54 6.70 -6.13
N PHE A 112 13.31 6.42 -6.55
CA PHE A 112 12.44 7.45 -7.12
C PHE A 112 11.42 7.87 -6.07
N SER A 113 11.39 9.14 -5.67
CA SER A 113 10.42 9.64 -4.70
C SER A 113 9.51 10.72 -5.23
N GLY A 114 8.43 10.96 -4.49
CA GLY A 114 7.46 11.99 -4.77
C GLY A 114 6.40 12.10 -3.68
N LYS A 115 5.77 13.28 -3.64
CA LYS A 115 4.66 13.59 -2.75
C LYS A 115 3.35 13.53 -3.52
N ILE A 116 2.44 12.66 -3.09
CA ILE A 116 1.22 12.31 -3.80
C ILE A 116 0.01 12.64 -2.93
N TYR A 117 -0.99 13.28 -3.51
CA TYR A 117 -2.26 13.52 -2.82
C TYR A 117 -3.25 12.41 -3.12
N VAL A 118 -3.80 11.80 -2.06
CA VAL A 118 -4.79 10.73 -2.15
C VAL A 118 -6.00 11.08 -1.31
N SER A 119 -7.20 10.87 -1.88
CA SER A 119 -8.47 11.05 -1.18
C SER A 119 -9.45 9.95 -1.57
N GLU A 120 -10.20 9.47 -0.58
CA GLU A 120 -11.20 8.43 -0.72
C GLU A 120 -12.50 8.82 -0.03
N SER A 121 -13.63 8.53 -0.65
CA SER A 121 -14.96 8.85 -0.11
C SER A 121 -15.53 7.75 0.78
N ASN A 122 -14.97 6.54 0.72
CA ASN A 122 -15.44 5.38 1.45
C ASN A 122 -14.29 4.71 2.21
N PRO A 123 -14.54 4.17 3.42
CA PRO A 123 -13.54 3.41 4.15
C PRO A 123 -13.27 2.07 3.47
N GLY A 124 -12.04 1.57 3.59
CA GLY A 124 -11.60 0.34 2.95
C GLY A 124 -10.10 0.29 2.73
N GLU A 125 -9.65 -0.62 1.85
CA GLU A 125 -8.28 -0.68 1.37
C GLU A 125 -8.22 -0.15 -0.06
N ILE A 126 -7.19 0.63 -0.37
CA ILE A 126 -6.81 0.97 -1.74
C ILE A 126 -5.39 0.49 -2.01
N GLU A 127 -5.12 0.17 -3.28
CA GLU A 127 -3.79 -0.24 -3.73
C GLU A 127 -3.17 0.84 -4.60
N LEU A 128 -1.88 1.11 -4.39
CA LEU A 128 -1.06 1.95 -5.25
C LEU A 128 -0.04 1.09 -5.99
N ILE A 129 0.28 1.45 -7.22
CA ILE A 129 1.31 0.81 -8.04
C ILE A 129 2.06 1.89 -8.82
N ALA A 130 3.39 1.77 -8.90
CA ALA A 130 4.20 2.63 -9.75
C ALA A 130 4.49 1.93 -11.08
N LYS A 131 4.43 2.68 -12.17
CA LYS A 131 4.69 2.19 -13.53
C LYS A 131 5.67 3.09 -14.26
N GLY A 132 6.47 2.49 -15.12
CA GLY A 132 7.41 3.19 -15.98
C GLY A 132 7.97 2.28 -17.06
N GLU A 133 8.81 2.84 -17.93
CA GLU A 133 9.55 2.06 -18.92
C GLU A 133 10.94 1.70 -18.38
N ILE A 134 11.33 0.45 -18.53
CA ILE A 134 12.68 -0.05 -18.23
C ILE A 134 13.37 -0.50 -19.52
N LEU A 135 14.70 -0.54 -19.53
CA LEU A 135 15.47 -1.08 -20.64
C LEU A 135 15.67 -2.59 -20.43
N ASN A 136 15.26 -3.39 -21.42
CA ASN A 136 15.52 -4.82 -21.44
C ASN A 136 17.00 -5.12 -21.78
N SER A 137 17.38 -6.41 -21.80
CA SER A 137 18.76 -6.84 -22.09
C SER A 137 19.27 -6.47 -23.49
N LYS A 138 18.37 -6.05 -24.40
CA LYS A 138 18.70 -5.55 -25.75
C LYS A 138 18.74 -4.02 -25.82
N GLY A 139 18.45 -3.32 -24.71
CA GLY A 139 18.35 -1.86 -24.65
C GLY A 139 17.02 -1.32 -25.20
N GLU A 140 16.00 -2.15 -25.38
CA GLU A 140 14.68 -1.72 -25.83
C GLU A 140 13.78 -1.42 -24.62
N ALA A 141 12.85 -0.47 -24.80
CA ALA A 141 11.92 -0.06 -23.75
C ALA A 141 10.83 -1.12 -23.53
N GLU A 142 10.57 -1.46 -22.27
CA GLU A 142 9.51 -2.36 -21.84
C GLU A 142 8.76 -1.74 -20.65
N ASN A 143 7.44 -1.86 -20.63
CA ASN A 143 6.64 -1.41 -19.48
C ASN A 143 6.88 -2.32 -18.29
N ALA A 144 7.14 -1.73 -17.13
CA ALA A 144 7.30 -2.44 -15.87
C ALA A 144 6.46 -1.80 -14.77
N GLU A 145 6.11 -2.63 -13.79
CA GLU A 145 5.33 -2.23 -12.62
C GLU A 145 6.09 -2.56 -11.34
N SER A 146 5.88 -1.76 -10.30
CA SER A 146 6.32 -2.08 -8.95
C SER A 146 5.43 -3.15 -8.31
N ALA A 147 5.89 -3.73 -7.20
CA ALA A 147 4.98 -4.35 -6.25
C ALA A 147 3.93 -3.32 -5.79
N LYS A 148 2.71 -3.80 -5.53
CA LYS A 148 1.62 -2.96 -5.03
C LYS A 148 1.83 -2.60 -3.56
N SER A 149 1.49 -1.37 -3.21
CA SER A 149 1.46 -0.89 -1.83
C SER A 149 0.03 -0.61 -1.40
N LYS A 150 -0.29 -0.79 -0.10
CA LYS A 150 -1.65 -0.68 0.41
C LYS A 150 -1.81 0.53 1.33
N ILE A 151 -2.90 1.27 1.15
CA ILE A 151 -3.35 2.29 2.09
C ILE A 151 -4.67 1.84 2.72
N THR A 152 -4.73 1.89 4.04
CA THR A 152 -5.96 1.70 4.80
C THR A 152 -6.67 3.03 4.98
N VAL A 153 -7.94 3.08 4.59
CA VAL A 153 -8.81 4.26 4.69
C VAL A 153 -9.79 4.06 5.84
N TYR A 154 -9.64 4.86 6.89
CA TYR A 154 -10.52 4.85 8.04
C TYR A 154 -11.72 5.78 7.84
N ALA A 155 -12.86 5.37 8.40
CA ALA A 155 -14.00 6.26 8.51
C ALA A 155 -13.64 7.44 9.43
N ASP A 156 -14.15 8.62 9.09
CA ASP A 156 -14.01 9.80 9.95
C ASP A 156 -14.89 9.62 11.20
N ILE A 157 -14.36 10.04 12.35
CA ILE A 157 -15.13 10.10 13.59
C ILE A 157 -15.64 11.53 13.70
N ASN A 158 -16.90 11.74 13.35
CA ASN A 158 -17.44 13.09 13.38
C ASN A 158 -17.96 13.45 14.79
N GLY A 159 -18.28 14.73 15.00
CA GLY A 159 -18.79 15.22 16.29
C GLY A 159 -20.12 14.58 16.71
N ALA A 160 -20.93 14.07 15.78
CA ALA A 160 -22.16 13.35 16.11
C ALA A 160 -21.87 11.95 16.67
N ASP A 161 -20.83 11.26 16.18
CA ASP A 161 -20.38 9.98 16.72
C ASP A 161 -19.84 10.14 18.15
N MET A 162 -19.04 11.19 18.38
CA MET A 162 -18.58 11.55 19.73
C MET A 162 -19.75 11.94 20.64
N LYS A 163 -20.70 12.73 20.14
CA LYS A 163 -21.90 13.10 20.91
C LYS A 163 -22.72 11.88 21.28
N ALA A 164 -22.92 10.94 20.36
CA ALA A 164 -23.64 9.70 20.64
C ALA A 164 -22.96 8.87 21.74
N LEU A 165 -21.63 8.81 21.76
CA LEU A 165 -20.89 8.18 22.86
C LEU A 165 -21.12 8.87 24.21
N PHE A 166 -21.09 10.21 24.24
CA PHE A 166 -21.37 10.97 25.46
C PHE A 166 -22.83 10.85 25.91
N ASP A 167 -23.78 10.83 24.97
CA ASP A 167 -25.19 10.63 25.27
C ASP A 167 -25.41 9.25 25.92
N VAL A 168 -24.80 8.19 25.36
CA VAL A 168 -24.84 6.84 25.95
C VAL A 168 -24.24 6.84 27.36
N GLN A 169 -23.10 7.50 27.57
CA GLN A 169 -22.48 7.60 28.90
C GLN A 169 -23.38 8.33 29.91
N ASN A 170 -24.01 9.44 29.50
CA ASN A 170 -24.94 10.18 30.35
C ASN A 170 -26.18 9.34 30.70
N ASP A 171 -26.68 8.56 29.73
CA ASP A 171 -27.84 7.70 29.93
C ASP A 171 -27.53 6.46 30.77
N MET A 172 -26.27 6.01 30.86
CA MET A 172 -25.90 4.87 31.71
C MET A 172 -26.28 5.09 33.17
N VAL A 173 -26.12 6.33 33.69
CA VAL A 173 -26.47 6.66 35.07
C VAL A 173 -27.99 6.58 35.28
N ASN A 174 -28.76 7.09 34.31
CA ASN A 174 -30.22 7.02 34.34
C ASN A 174 -30.71 5.58 34.28
N GLN A 175 -30.18 4.78 33.36
CA GLN A 175 -30.54 3.36 33.21
C GLN A 175 -30.14 2.54 34.45
N LEU A 176 -28.96 2.80 35.03
CA LEU A 176 -28.56 2.15 36.28
C LEU A 176 -29.54 2.44 37.41
N ASN A 177 -29.96 3.70 37.57
CA ASN A 177 -30.96 4.08 38.57
C ASN A 177 -32.32 3.40 38.32
N THR A 178 -32.75 3.34 37.06
CA THR A 178 -33.97 2.62 36.67
C THR A 178 -33.89 1.12 37.03
N TYR A 179 -32.78 0.45 36.70
CA TYR A 179 -32.63 -0.97 36.98
C TYR A 179 -32.41 -1.27 38.47
N LEU A 180 -31.79 -0.36 39.22
CA LEU A 180 -31.70 -0.47 40.68
C LEU A 180 -33.09 -0.38 41.33
N GLY A 181 -34.00 0.42 40.79
CA GLY A 181 -35.38 0.52 41.28
C GLY A 181 -35.48 0.93 42.76
N GLY A 182 -34.48 1.66 43.27
CA GLY A 182 -34.37 2.02 44.69
C GLY A 182 -33.93 0.88 45.63
N ASN A 183 -33.58 -0.29 45.10
CA ASN A 183 -33.20 -1.46 45.88
C ASN A 183 -31.72 -1.82 45.66
N GLN A 184 -30.88 -1.54 46.66
CA GLN A 184 -29.45 -1.86 46.61
C GLN A 184 -29.17 -3.38 46.47
N ASN A 185 -30.06 -4.24 46.99
CA ASN A 185 -29.92 -5.69 46.85
C ASN A 185 -30.15 -6.16 45.40
N ASN A 186 -30.69 -5.30 44.53
CA ASN A 186 -30.87 -5.59 43.10
C ASN A 186 -29.62 -5.23 42.26
N ALA A 187 -28.55 -4.71 42.88
CA ALA A 187 -27.35 -4.26 42.15
C ALA A 187 -26.76 -5.30 41.17
N PRO A 188 -26.64 -6.60 41.50
CA PRO A 188 -26.12 -7.59 40.55
C PRO A 188 -26.97 -7.73 39.28
N ASN A 189 -28.29 -7.70 39.42
CA ASN A 189 -29.21 -7.75 38.28
C ASN A 189 -29.19 -6.43 37.50
N ALA A 190 -29.14 -5.29 38.20
CA ALA A 190 -29.10 -3.97 37.58
C ALA A 190 -27.85 -3.76 36.73
N VAL A 191 -26.70 -4.22 37.20
CA VAL A 191 -25.44 -4.22 36.42
C VAL A 191 -25.55 -5.13 35.20
N THR A 192 -26.15 -6.31 35.34
CA THR A 192 -26.35 -7.24 34.21
C THR A 192 -27.25 -6.64 33.13
N GLN A 193 -28.34 -5.98 33.52
CA GLN A 193 -29.26 -5.30 32.60
C GLN A 193 -28.61 -4.08 31.94
N LEU A 194 -27.82 -3.30 32.69
CA LEU A 194 -27.06 -2.18 32.15
C LEU A 194 -26.04 -2.65 31.11
N LEU A 195 -25.32 -3.73 31.37
CA LEU A 195 -24.36 -4.29 30.41
C LEU A 195 -25.05 -4.70 29.11
N GLN A 196 -26.20 -5.37 29.20
CA GLN A 196 -27.01 -5.74 28.02
C GLN A 196 -27.50 -4.50 27.27
N TRP A 197 -27.94 -3.47 28.00
CA TRP A 197 -28.38 -2.21 27.39
C TRP A 197 -27.24 -1.51 26.63
N VAL A 198 -26.06 -1.38 27.23
CA VAL A 198 -24.86 -0.78 26.59
C VAL A 198 -24.47 -1.59 25.34
N GLN A 199 -24.47 -2.92 25.42
CA GLN A 199 -24.18 -3.79 24.27
C GLN A 199 -25.17 -3.59 23.13
N ASN A 200 -26.44 -3.30 23.43
CA ASN A 200 -27.47 -3.03 22.43
C ASN A 200 -27.37 -1.64 21.81
N GLN A 201 -26.76 -0.65 22.49
CA GLN A 201 -26.51 0.67 21.91
C GLN A 201 -25.55 0.61 20.72
N ARG A 202 -24.63 -0.37 20.69
CA ARG A 202 -23.66 -0.57 19.59
C ARG A 202 -24.29 -0.90 18.24
N ARG A 203 -25.57 -1.29 18.18
CA ARG A 203 -26.27 -1.62 16.93
C ARG A 203 -26.81 -0.41 16.14
N ASN A 204 -26.77 0.79 16.72
CA ASN A 204 -26.92 2.05 16.00
C ASN A 204 -25.53 2.71 15.86
N PRO A 205 -25.27 3.46 14.79
CA PRO A 205 -24.34 3.23 13.66
C PRO A 205 -22.88 2.80 13.92
N ILE A 206 -22.45 2.56 15.16
CA ILE A 206 -21.07 2.24 15.53
C ILE A 206 -20.63 0.85 15.01
N ALA A 207 -21.55 -0.09 14.76
CA ALA A 207 -21.23 -1.44 14.26
C ALA A 207 -21.05 -1.56 12.73
N ALA A 208 -21.13 -0.47 11.95
CA ALA A 208 -20.69 -0.51 10.54
C ALA A 208 -19.15 -0.48 10.40
N MET A 209 -18.42 -0.30 11.51
CA MET A 209 -16.98 -0.49 11.59
C MET A 209 -16.66 -1.98 11.83
N GLY A 210 -16.45 -2.76 10.76
CA GLY A 210 -15.56 -3.92 10.84
C GLY A 210 -16.04 -5.28 10.32
N THR A 211 -17.30 -5.54 9.98
CA THR A 211 -17.66 -6.78 9.26
C THR A 211 -18.85 -6.61 8.33
N LYS A 212 -18.66 -6.92 7.04
CA LYS A 212 -19.74 -7.09 6.06
C LYS A 212 -20.72 -8.17 6.56
N PRO A 213 -22.04 -7.96 6.52
CA PRO A 213 -22.97 -9.07 6.37
C PRO A 213 -23.14 -9.36 4.88
N THR A 214 -22.65 -10.52 4.47
CA THR A 214 -22.93 -11.17 3.19
C THR A 214 -24.45 -11.21 2.97
N ARG A 215 -24.95 -10.51 1.94
CA ARG A 215 -26.36 -10.64 1.51
C ARG A 215 -26.60 -12.04 0.95
N SER A 216 -27.10 -12.95 1.78
CA SER A 216 -27.78 -14.16 1.29
C SER A 216 -29.19 -13.77 0.85
N ARG A 217 -29.42 -13.76 -0.47
CA ARG A 217 -30.76 -13.70 -1.06
C ARG A 217 -31.41 -15.07 -0.87
N ILE A 218 -32.36 -15.17 0.06
CA ILE A 218 -33.40 -16.20 0.02
C ILE A 218 -34.74 -15.47 0.05
N GLY A 219 -35.48 -15.56 -1.05
CA GLY A 219 -36.82 -15.00 -1.16
C GLY A 219 -37.85 -15.86 -0.45
N HIS A 220 -38.96 -15.24 -0.05
CA HIS A 220 -40.24 -15.92 0.02
C HIS A 220 -41.40 -14.93 -0.18
N TYR A 221 -42.36 -15.41 -0.96
CA TYR A 221 -43.59 -14.75 -1.42
C TYR A 221 -44.52 -14.32 -0.29
N GLY A 222 -45.24 -13.20 -0.50
CA GLY A 222 -46.36 -12.79 0.33
C GLY A 222 -47.30 -11.86 -0.43
N LYS A 223 -48.37 -12.44 -0.98
CA LYS A 223 -49.42 -11.86 -1.82
C LYS A 223 -50.44 -11.05 -0.99
N ARG A 224 -51.11 -10.09 -1.65
CA ARG A 224 -52.46 -9.50 -1.37
C ARG A 224 -52.52 -8.42 -0.26
N GLN A 225 -53.35 -7.38 -0.36
CA GLN A 225 -54.53 -7.11 -1.19
C GLN A 225 -54.82 -5.61 -1.25
N HIS A 226 -55.26 -5.12 -2.42
CA HIS A 226 -56.07 -3.91 -2.54
C HIS A 226 -57.38 -4.07 -1.77
N LEU A 227 -57.89 -2.97 -1.20
CA LEU A 227 -59.28 -2.53 -1.33
C LEU A 227 -59.40 -1.10 -0.74
N TYR A 228 -60.06 -0.25 -1.54
CA TYR A 228 -60.67 1.07 -1.32
C TYR A 228 -60.52 1.76 0.03
#